data_AF-A0AAW1X7Z1-F1
#
_entry.id   AF-A0AAW1X7Z1-F1
#
_cell.length_a   1.000
_cell.length_b   1.000
_cell.length_c   1.000
_cell.angle_alpha   90.00
_cell.angle_beta   90.00
_cell.angle_gamma   90.00
#
_symmetry.space_group_name_H-M   'P 1'
#
loop_
_entity.id
_entity.type
_entity.pdbx_description
1 polymer ?
#
loop_
_entity_poly.entity_id
_entity_poly.type
_entity_poly.pdbx_seq_one_letter_code
_entity_poly.pdbx_strand_id
1 'polypeptide(L)'
;MLVQHVFPEFSSPVGHLRAKAAWVAGQYAHINFSDPNNFLKALHSVVAGMRDPELPVRVDSVFALRSFVEACRDLNEIRPILPQLLDEFFKLMNEVENEDLVFTLETIVDKFGEEMAPYALGLCQNLAAAFWRCMNTAEADEDADDPGALAAVGCLRAISTILESVSRLPHLFVQVEPTLLPIMRRMLTTDGQEVFEEVLEIVSYMTFFSPTISLDMWSLWPLMMEALADWAIDFFPNILVPLDNYISRGTAHFLSCKEPDYQQSLWNMISSILADRNMEDGDIEPAPKLIQVLFQNCRGQVDQWVEPYIRITFERLRRAEKSYLKCLLVQVIADALYYNAALTLNILQKLGVAADLFNLWFQMLQEVKKSGVRVHFKREHDKKVCCLGLTSLLTLPAGQLPAEALGRVFRATLDLLVAYKEQVAAAAKEEEAEDDDDMDGFQTDDEDDGSDKEMGVDAEDGDEADSLKFQKLAAQAKCFRPSDEFDDDSDEDFSDDEELQSPIDEVDPFILFVDAVKAMQASDPPRFQSLTQTLDFHYQALANGVAQHAELRRAEIEKEKMEKAAAATVL
;
A
#
# COMPACT_ATOMS: atom_id res chain seq x y z
N MET A 1 -19.28 -20.44 -38.06
CA MET A 1 -19.39 -18.99 -38.32
C MET A 1 -18.01 -18.36 -38.47
N LEU A 2 -17.21 -18.19 -37.41
CA LEU A 2 -15.87 -17.55 -37.48
C LEU A 2 -14.95 -18.18 -38.54
N VAL A 3 -14.74 -19.50 -38.49
CA VAL A 3 -13.85 -20.20 -39.43
C VAL A 3 -14.32 -20.10 -40.89
N GLN A 4 -15.63 -20.05 -41.12
CA GLN A 4 -16.21 -20.07 -42.47
C GLN A 4 -16.33 -18.67 -43.09
N HIS A 5 -16.58 -17.64 -42.28
CA HIS A 5 -16.93 -16.30 -42.78
C HIS A 5 -15.99 -15.18 -42.34
N VAL A 6 -15.26 -15.35 -41.23
CA VAL A 6 -14.36 -14.30 -40.69
C VAL A 6 -12.91 -14.61 -41.03
N PHE A 7 -12.47 -15.86 -40.86
CA PHE A 7 -11.08 -16.25 -41.12
C PHE A 7 -10.61 -16.01 -42.57
N PRO A 8 -11.43 -16.26 -43.61
CA PRO A 8 -11.03 -15.95 -44.99
C PRO A 8 -10.80 -14.46 -45.24
N GLU A 9 -11.52 -13.59 -44.51
CA GLU A 9 -11.49 -12.14 -44.75
C GLU A 9 -10.20 -11.48 -44.26
N PHE A 10 -9.42 -12.12 -43.37
CA PHE A 10 -8.07 -11.65 -43.02
C PHE A 10 -7.11 -11.58 -44.21
N SER A 11 -7.36 -12.36 -45.27
CA SER A 11 -6.58 -12.35 -46.52
C SER A 11 -7.28 -11.60 -47.65
N SER A 12 -8.35 -10.86 -47.35
CA SER A 12 -9.10 -10.12 -48.36
C SER A 12 -8.22 -9.04 -49.02
N PRO A 13 -8.32 -8.80 -50.34
CA PRO A 13 -7.59 -7.71 -50.99
C PRO A 13 -8.07 -6.32 -50.52
N VAL A 14 -9.17 -6.26 -49.78
CA VAL A 14 -9.82 -5.03 -49.34
C VAL A 14 -9.59 -4.83 -47.85
N GLY A 15 -8.88 -3.78 -47.43
CA GLY A 15 -8.46 -3.65 -46.03
C GLY A 15 -9.58 -3.37 -45.04
N HIS A 16 -10.68 -2.70 -45.42
CA HIS A 16 -11.81 -2.57 -44.49
C HIS A 16 -12.44 -3.92 -44.11
N LEU A 17 -12.37 -4.93 -44.99
CA LEU A 17 -12.80 -6.30 -44.66
C LEU A 17 -11.79 -6.98 -43.74
N ARG A 18 -10.48 -6.77 -43.93
CA ARG A 18 -9.44 -7.26 -43.01
C ARG A 18 -9.57 -6.65 -41.62
N ALA A 19 -9.80 -5.34 -41.52
CA ALA A 19 -10.00 -4.62 -40.27
C ALA A 19 -11.23 -5.15 -39.51
N LYS A 20 -12.38 -5.28 -40.21
CA LYS A 20 -13.57 -5.88 -39.61
C LYS A 20 -13.41 -7.34 -39.24
N ALA A 21 -12.62 -8.11 -39.99
CA ALA A 21 -12.30 -9.48 -39.60
C ALA A 21 -11.53 -9.53 -38.27
N ALA A 22 -10.54 -8.63 -38.08
CA ALA A 22 -9.80 -8.50 -36.83
C ALA A 22 -10.72 -8.10 -35.67
N TRP A 23 -11.53 -7.04 -35.86
CA TRP A 23 -12.46 -6.57 -34.84
C TRP A 23 -13.46 -7.66 -34.42
N VAL A 24 -14.11 -8.34 -35.38
CA VAL A 24 -15.04 -9.43 -35.07
C VAL A 24 -14.33 -10.59 -34.36
N ALA A 25 -13.10 -10.93 -34.75
CA ALA A 25 -12.35 -11.98 -34.07
C ALA A 25 -12.09 -11.63 -32.60
N GLY A 26 -11.75 -10.37 -32.29
CA GLY A 26 -11.57 -9.89 -30.91
C GLY A 26 -12.83 -10.01 -30.06
N GLN A 27 -14.00 -9.62 -30.60
CA GLN A 27 -15.29 -9.71 -29.88
C GLN A 27 -15.66 -11.14 -29.46
N TYR A 28 -15.14 -12.14 -30.18
CA TYR A 28 -15.38 -13.55 -29.89
C TYR A 28 -14.14 -14.26 -29.30
N ALA A 29 -13.15 -13.54 -28.78
CA ALA A 29 -11.95 -14.15 -28.22
C ALA A 29 -12.25 -15.05 -27.01
N HIS A 30 -13.25 -14.72 -26.19
CA HIS A 30 -13.62 -15.45 -24.97
C HIS A 30 -14.57 -16.64 -25.18
N ILE A 31 -14.93 -16.98 -26.42
CA ILE A 31 -15.81 -18.14 -26.65
C ILE A 31 -15.05 -19.45 -26.40
N ASN A 32 -15.80 -20.49 -26.03
CA ASN A 32 -15.24 -21.84 -25.97
C ASN A 32 -15.05 -22.39 -27.40
N PHE A 33 -13.82 -22.29 -27.92
CA PHE A 33 -13.44 -22.87 -29.20
C PHE A 33 -13.46 -24.40 -29.11
N SER A 34 -14.26 -25.06 -29.97
CA SER A 34 -14.31 -26.53 -30.03
C SER A 34 -12.98 -27.16 -30.46
N ASP A 35 -12.15 -26.41 -31.20
CA ASP A 35 -10.79 -26.80 -31.58
C ASP A 35 -9.84 -25.65 -31.20
N PRO A 36 -8.91 -25.86 -30.25
CA PRO A 36 -7.95 -24.85 -29.80
C PRO A 36 -7.09 -24.25 -30.92
N ASN A 37 -6.87 -25.00 -32.01
CA ASN A 37 -6.11 -24.49 -33.15
C ASN A 37 -6.82 -23.30 -33.84
N ASN A 38 -8.14 -23.20 -33.73
CA ASN A 38 -8.87 -22.06 -34.28
C ASN A 38 -8.63 -20.78 -33.48
N PHE A 39 -8.45 -20.89 -32.15
CA PHE A 39 -8.05 -19.75 -31.32
C PHE A 39 -6.66 -19.26 -31.74
N LEU A 40 -5.68 -20.16 -31.82
CA LEU A 40 -4.31 -19.84 -32.25
C LEU A 40 -4.28 -19.26 -33.66
N LYS A 41 -5.07 -19.81 -34.58
CA LYS A 41 -5.18 -19.28 -35.95
C LYS A 41 -5.75 -17.87 -35.98
N ALA A 42 -6.76 -17.58 -35.16
CA ALA A 42 -7.31 -16.23 -35.05
C ALA A 42 -6.26 -15.27 -34.46
N LEU A 43 -5.61 -15.66 -33.37
CA LEU A 43 -4.53 -14.90 -32.74
C LEU A 43 -3.40 -14.58 -33.72
N HIS A 44 -2.89 -15.57 -34.44
CA HIS A 44 -1.85 -15.37 -35.46
C HIS A 44 -2.31 -14.45 -36.60
N SER A 45 -3.59 -14.50 -36.97
CA SER A 45 -4.15 -13.63 -38.01
C SER A 45 -4.23 -12.18 -37.52
N VAL A 46 -4.59 -11.97 -36.26
CA VAL A 46 -4.60 -10.64 -35.61
C VAL A 46 -3.17 -10.09 -35.48
N VAL A 47 -2.23 -10.90 -35.01
CA VAL A 47 -0.80 -10.53 -34.93
C VAL A 47 -0.24 -10.16 -36.30
N ALA A 48 -0.58 -10.91 -37.35
CA ALA A 48 -0.17 -10.56 -38.71
C ALA A 48 -0.78 -9.23 -39.19
N GLY A 49 -2.03 -8.94 -38.78
CA GLY A 49 -2.74 -7.70 -39.09
C GLY A 49 -2.08 -6.44 -38.50
N MET A 50 -1.30 -6.56 -37.42
CA MET A 50 -0.52 -5.44 -36.88
C MET A 50 0.54 -4.90 -37.86
N ARG A 51 0.94 -5.70 -38.85
CA ARG A 51 1.90 -5.33 -39.90
C ARG A 51 1.24 -5.00 -41.23
N ASP A 52 -0.08 -4.83 -41.25
CA ASP A 52 -0.82 -4.53 -42.48
C ASP A 52 -0.43 -3.14 -43.03
N PRO A 53 -0.34 -2.96 -44.36
CA PRO A 53 -0.08 -1.65 -44.94
C PRO A 53 -1.18 -0.62 -44.66
N GLU A 54 -2.41 -1.04 -44.38
CA GLU A 54 -3.53 -0.14 -44.11
C GLU A 54 -3.67 0.13 -42.60
N LEU A 55 -3.63 1.41 -42.21
CA LEU A 55 -3.72 1.84 -40.82
C LEU A 55 -4.96 1.31 -40.06
N PRO A 56 -6.19 1.32 -40.63
CA PRO A 56 -7.36 0.80 -39.92
C PRO A 56 -7.23 -0.68 -39.54
N VAL A 57 -6.53 -1.48 -40.36
CA VAL A 57 -6.31 -2.90 -40.06
C VAL A 57 -5.35 -3.05 -38.89
N ARG A 58 -4.29 -2.25 -38.84
CA ARG A 58 -3.32 -2.26 -37.73
C ARG A 58 -3.99 -1.90 -36.40
N VAL A 59 -4.83 -0.85 -36.39
CA VAL A 59 -5.56 -0.40 -35.19
C VAL A 59 -6.56 -1.45 -34.71
N ASP A 60 -7.47 -1.93 -35.57
CA ASP A 60 -8.46 -2.96 -35.19
C ASP A 60 -7.79 -4.27 -34.76
N SER A 61 -6.61 -4.58 -35.31
CA SER A 61 -5.81 -5.74 -34.90
C SER A 61 -5.23 -5.58 -33.50
N VAL A 62 -4.75 -4.38 -33.13
CA VAL A 62 -4.28 -4.14 -31.76
C VAL A 62 -5.42 -4.26 -30.76
N PHE A 63 -6.59 -3.69 -31.05
CA PHE A 63 -7.74 -3.80 -30.14
C PHE A 63 -8.20 -5.25 -29.99
N ALA A 64 -8.22 -6.01 -31.09
CA ALA A 64 -8.52 -7.44 -31.02
C ALA A 64 -7.47 -8.20 -30.21
N LEU A 65 -6.18 -7.84 -30.32
CA LEU A 65 -5.10 -8.48 -29.59
C LEU A 65 -5.32 -8.41 -28.08
N ARG A 66 -5.83 -7.28 -27.56
CA ARG A 66 -6.19 -7.14 -26.13
C ARG A 66 -7.08 -8.30 -25.67
N SER A 67 -8.22 -8.49 -26.33
CA SER A 67 -9.18 -9.54 -25.98
C SER A 67 -8.60 -10.94 -26.11
N PHE A 68 -7.72 -11.17 -27.10
CA PHE A 68 -7.03 -12.45 -27.22
C PHE A 68 -6.01 -12.69 -26.11
N VAL A 69 -5.26 -11.67 -25.69
CA VAL A 69 -4.31 -11.76 -24.58
C VAL A 69 -5.03 -12.00 -23.25
N GLU A 70 -6.17 -11.32 -23.04
CA GLU A 70 -7.04 -11.54 -21.87
C GLU A 70 -7.61 -12.97 -21.84
N ALA A 71 -8.05 -13.50 -22.99
CA ALA A 71 -8.61 -14.84 -23.13
C ALA A 71 -7.55 -15.97 -23.19
N CYS A 72 -6.26 -15.63 -23.33
CA CYS A 72 -5.21 -16.61 -23.52
C CYS A 72 -4.91 -17.36 -22.24
N ARG A 73 -5.08 -18.70 -22.25
CA ARG A 73 -4.75 -19.57 -21.11
C ARG A 73 -3.27 -19.91 -21.02
N ASP A 74 -2.58 -19.95 -22.16
CA ASP A 74 -1.15 -20.27 -22.24
C ASP A 74 -0.39 -19.18 -23.00
N LEU A 75 0.36 -18.37 -22.26
CA LEU A 75 1.14 -17.27 -22.80
C LEU A 75 2.38 -17.75 -23.59
N ASN A 76 2.76 -19.03 -23.51
CA ASN A 76 3.94 -19.58 -24.20
C ASN A 76 3.90 -19.40 -25.72
N GLU A 77 2.72 -19.25 -26.31
CA GLU A 77 2.56 -19.00 -27.75
C GLU A 77 2.88 -17.53 -28.13
N ILE A 78 2.69 -16.60 -27.20
CA ILE A 78 2.93 -15.16 -27.43
C ILE A 78 4.35 -14.76 -26.99
N ARG A 79 4.92 -15.41 -25.96
CA ARG A 79 6.27 -15.13 -25.45
C ARG A 79 7.35 -14.98 -26.54
N PRO A 80 7.44 -15.88 -27.56
CA PRO A 80 8.50 -15.78 -28.57
C PRO A 80 8.35 -14.58 -29.51
N ILE A 81 7.12 -14.08 -29.67
CA ILE A 81 6.79 -12.96 -30.56
C ILE A 81 6.63 -11.64 -29.82
N LEU A 82 6.60 -11.64 -28.49
CA LEU A 82 6.43 -10.47 -27.63
C LEU A 82 7.32 -9.27 -28.02
N PRO A 83 8.65 -9.40 -28.18
CA PRO A 83 9.48 -8.27 -28.60
C PRO A 83 9.05 -7.67 -29.95
N GLN A 84 8.58 -8.50 -30.88
CA GLN A 84 8.09 -8.03 -32.17
C GLN A 84 6.72 -7.35 -32.06
N LEU A 85 5.85 -7.83 -31.16
CA LEU A 85 4.56 -7.20 -30.88
C LEU A 85 4.76 -5.81 -30.29
N LEU A 86 5.64 -5.68 -29.29
CA LEU A 86 5.95 -4.39 -28.66
C LEU A 86 6.54 -3.39 -29.67
N ASP A 87 7.44 -3.82 -30.56
CA ASP A 87 8.01 -2.96 -31.62
C ASP A 87 6.93 -2.42 -32.58
N GLU A 88 6.00 -3.28 -33.04
CA GLU A 88 4.88 -2.82 -33.88
C GLU A 88 3.90 -1.93 -33.11
N PHE A 89 3.71 -2.21 -31.81
CA PHE A 89 2.90 -1.37 -30.92
C PHE A 89 3.46 0.05 -30.82
N PHE A 90 4.77 0.18 -30.60
CA PHE A 90 5.43 1.48 -30.52
C PHE A 90 5.38 2.25 -31.83
N LYS A 91 5.50 1.59 -32.97
CA LYS A 91 5.32 2.24 -34.27
C LYS A 91 3.92 2.81 -34.40
N LEU A 92 2.90 2.05 -33.99
CA LEU A 92 1.51 2.48 -34.08
C LEU A 92 1.19 3.62 -33.11
N MET A 93 1.64 3.56 -31.86
CA MET A 93 1.47 4.66 -30.88
C MET A 93 2.20 5.96 -31.28
N ASN A 94 3.24 5.86 -32.09
CA ASN A 94 3.92 7.04 -32.64
C ASN A 94 3.19 7.62 -33.87
N GLU A 95 2.34 6.83 -34.53
CA GLU A 95 1.60 7.24 -35.73
C GLU A 95 0.14 7.67 -35.42
N VAL A 96 -0.45 7.13 -34.36
CA VAL A 96 -1.85 7.35 -33.98
C VAL A 96 -1.97 7.73 -32.50
N GLU A 97 -2.68 8.82 -32.25
CA GLU A 97 -3.10 9.23 -30.91
C GLU A 97 -4.47 8.59 -30.61
N ASN A 98 -4.46 7.49 -29.85
CA ASN A 98 -5.68 6.76 -29.49
C ASN A 98 -5.52 6.10 -28.11
N GLU A 99 -6.50 6.30 -27.24
CA GLU A 99 -6.51 5.81 -25.84
C GLU A 99 -6.56 4.29 -25.73
N ASP A 100 -7.33 3.62 -26.61
CA ASP A 100 -7.49 2.16 -26.60
C ASP A 100 -6.17 1.43 -26.89
N LEU A 101 -5.25 2.07 -27.63
CA LEU A 101 -3.88 1.57 -27.79
C LEU A 101 -3.17 1.58 -26.43
N VAL A 102 -3.26 2.65 -25.67
CA VAL A 102 -2.58 2.72 -24.37
C VAL A 102 -3.14 1.68 -23.40
N PHE A 103 -4.47 1.55 -23.32
CA PHE A 103 -5.11 0.52 -22.49
C PHE A 103 -4.75 -0.91 -22.91
N THR A 104 -4.61 -1.16 -24.21
CA THR A 104 -4.17 -2.48 -24.69
C THR A 104 -2.73 -2.78 -24.25
N LEU A 105 -1.85 -1.78 -24.26
CA LEU A 105 -0.47 -1.97 -23.78
C LEU A 105 -0.44 -2.28 -22.29
N GLU A 106 -1.22 -1.55 -21.49
CA GLU A 106 -1.39 -1.78 -20.05
C GLU A 106 -1.80 -3.24 -19.77
N THR A 107 -2.84 -3.74 -20.46
CA THR A 107 -3.31 -5.13 -20.32
C THR A 107 -2.23 -6.15 -20.69
N ILE A 108 -1.44 -5.86 -21.74
CA ILE A 108 -0.32 -6.74 -22.13
C ILE A 108 0.74 -6.74 -21.02
N VAL A 109 1.14 -5.58 -20.51
CA VAL A 109 2.16 -5.48 -19.44
C VAL A 109 1.70 -6.24 -18.19
N ASP A 110 0.46 -6.04 -17.77
CA ASP A 110 -0.15 -6.71 -16.63
C ASP A 110 -0.09 -8.25 -16.77
N LYS A 111 -0.40 -8.79 -17.95
CA LYS A 111 -0.40 -10.25 -18.21
C LYS A 111 0.98 -10.90 -18.22
N PHE A 112 2.03 -10.19 -18.64
CA PHE A 112 3.38 -10.76 -18.76
C PHE A 112 4.28 -10.48 -17.55
N GLY A 113 3.89 -9.56 -16.66
CA GLY A 113 4.56 -9.33 -15.38
C GLY A 113 6.08 -9.13 -15.51
N GLU A 114 6.86 -9.92 -14.78
CA GLU A 114 8.34 -9.82 -14.76
C GLU A 114 9.01 -9.99 -16.13
N GLU A 115 8.37 -10.64 -17.10
CA GLU A 115 8.90 -10.78 -18.46
C GLU A 115 9.00 -9.43 -19.19
N MET A 116 8.34 -8.39 -18.67
CA MET A 116 8.42 -7.01 -19.17
C MET A 116 9.72 -6.30 -18.78
N ALA A 117 10.49 -6.84 -17.83
CA ALA A 117 11.72 -6.24 -17.34
C ALA A 117 12.72 -5.79 -18.42
N PRO A 118 13.02 -6.58 -19.48
CA PRO A 118 13.96 -6.16 -20.53
C PRO A 118 13.45 -4.98 -21.37
N TYR A 119 12.13 -4.74 -21.36
CA TYR A 119 11.47 -3.74 -22.19
C TYR A 119 11.04 -2.51 -21.40
N ALA A 120 10.99 -2.58 -20.07
CA ALA A 120 10.46 -1.55 -19.17
C ALA A 120 11.03 -0.15 -19.45
N LEU A 121 12.35 -0.02 -19.63
CA LEU A 121 12.97 1.27 -19.93
C LEU A 121 12.46 1.85 -21.26
N GLY A 122 12.39 1.03 -22.31
CA GLY A 122 11.90 1.47 -23.62
C GLY A 122 10.40 1.78 -23.60
N LEU A 123 9.62 1.01 -22.84
CA LEU A 123 8.19 1.26 -22.62
C LEU A 123 7.96 2.61 -21.94
N CYS A 124 8.64 2.88 -20.82
CA CYS A 124 8.53 4.16 -20.11
C CYS A 124 8.98 5.34 -20.99
N GLN A 125 10.02 5.18 -21.81
CA GLN A 125 10.47 6.22 -22.75
C GLN A 125 9.43 6.56 -23.82
N ASN A 126 8.82 5.53 -24.42
CA ASN A 126 7.80 5.73 -25.44
C ASN A 126 6.50 6.30 -24.85
N LEU A 127 6.07 5.84 -23.67
CA LEU A 127 4.89 6.37 -22.98
C LEU A 127 5.11 7.80 -22.49
N ALA A 128 6.29 8.12 -21.96
CA ALA A 128 6.64 9.49 -21.62
C ALA A 128 6.62 10.43 -22.84
N ALA A 129 7.11 9.95 -24.00
CA ALA A 129 7.06 10.72 -25.24
C ALA A 129 5.62 10.88 -25.77
N ALA A 130 4.77 9.87 -25.62
CA ALA A 130 3.34 9.94 -25.94
C ALA A 130 2.63 10.96 -25.03
N PHE A 131 2.85 10.88 -23.72
CA PHE A 131 2.34 11.82 -22.73
C PHE A 131 2.65 13.28 -23.11
N TRP A 132 3.92 13.59 -23.41
CA TRP A 132 4.30 14.96 -23.80
C TRP A 132 3.66 15.41 -25.11
N ARG A 133 3.41 14.50 -26.06
CA ARG A 133 2.67 14.85 -27.29
C ARG A 133 1.23 15.21 -26.97
N CYS A 134 0.54 14.39 -26.16
CA CYS A 134 -0.83 14.66 -25.72
C CYS A 134 -0.94 16.01 -25.01
N MET A 135 -0.01 16.32 -24.10
CA MET A 135 0.01 17.61 -23.39
C MET A 135 0.23 18.81 -24.32
N ASN A 136 1.18 18.71 -25.26
CA ASN A 136 1.44 19.81 -26.19
C ASN A 136 0.28 20.05 -27.16
N THR A 137 -0.46 19.01 -27.52
CA THR A 137 -1.66 19.13 -28.36
C THR A 137 -2.81 19.78 -27.59
N ALA A 138 -3.02 19.39 -26.32
CA ALA A 138 -4.03 19.99 -25.45
C ALA A 138 -3.77 21.49 -25.18
N GLU A 139 -2.51 21.89 -24.99
CA GLU A 139 -2.14 23.31 -24.81
C GLU A 139 -2.34 24.17 -26.08
N ALA A 140 -2.40 23.55 -27.26
CA ALA A 140 -2.44 24.25 -28.54
C ALA A 140 -3.86 24.48 -29.09
N ASP A 141 -4.87 23.75 -28.60
CA ASP A 141 -6.24 23.74 -29.14
C ASP A 141 -7.27 24.04 -28.03
N GLU A 142 -7.48 25.32 -27.73
CA GLU A 142 -8.39 25.81 -26.67
C GLU A 142 -9.88 25.44 -26.89
N ASP A 143 -10.25 24.90 -28.06
CA ASP A 143 -11.63 24.60 -28.47
C ASP A 143 -11.88 23.10 -28.77
N ALA A 144 -10.91 22.20 -28.56
CA ALA A 144 -11.10 20.77 -28.73
C ALA A 144 -11.62 20.14 -27.43
N ASP A 145 -12.62 19.26 -27.54
CA ASP A 145 -13.06 18.38 -26.44
C ASP A 145 -11.84 17.65 -25.81
N ASP A 146 -12.06 16.98 -24.68
CA ASP A 146 -11.10 16.29 -23.79
C ASP A 146 -10.23 15.09 -24.27
N PRO A 147 -10.14 14.59 -25.54
CA PRO A 147 -9.39 13.36 -25.83
C PRO A 147 -7.89 13.38 -25.49
N GLY A 148 -7.26 14.56 -25.43
CA GLY A 148 -5.84 14.67 -25.07
C GLY A 148 -5.56 14.35 -23.59
N ALA A 149 -6.46 14.75 -22.70
CA ALA A 149 -6.32 14.55 -21.25
C ALA A 149 -6.49 13.07 -20.87
N LEU A 150 -7.52 12.40 -21.43
CA LEU A 150 -7.73 10.96 -21.23
C LEU A 150 -6.57 10.11 -21.73
N ALA A 151 -6.01 10.45 -22.90
CA ALA A 151 -4.84 9.76 -23.42
C ALA A 151 -3.58 9.98 -22.54
N ALA A 152 -3.43 11.17 -21.95
CA ALA A 152 -2.35 11.47 -21.02
C ALA A 152 -2.47 10.67 -19.71
N VAL A 153 -3.67 10.59 -19.13
CA VAL A 153 -3.98 9.73 -17.97
C VAL A 153 -3.64 8.27 -18.28
N GLY A 154 -4.11 7.75 -19.42
CA GLY A 154 -3.81 6.39 -19.85
C GLY A 154 -2.30 6.12 -19.95
N CYS A 155 -1.51 7.09 -20.43
CA CYS A 155 -0.05 6.95 -20.50
C CYS A 155 0.58 6.80 -19.12
N LEU A 156 0.12 7.57 -18.14
CA LEU A 156 0.64 7.50 -16.77
C LEU A 156 0.23 6.21 -16.07
N ARG A 157 -1.03 5.77 -16.23
CA ARG A 157 -1.49 4.47 -15.71
C ARG A 157 -0.69 3.30 -16.27
N ALA A 158 -0.46 3.29 -17.59
CA ALA A 158 0.39 2.29 -18.22
C ALA A 158 1.84 2.32 -17.68
N ILE A 159 2.36 3.52 -17.36
CA ILE A 159 3.67 3.64 -16.67
C ILE A 159 3.60 3.03 -15.26
N SER A 160 2.57 3.32 -14.47
CA SER A 160 2.37 2.70 -13.15
C SER A 160 2.33 1.17 -13.23
N THR A 161 1.58 0.58 -14.16
CA THR A 161 1.52 -0.87 -14.38
C THR A 161 2.88 -1.45 -14.75
N ILE A 162 3.69 -0.74 -15.55
CA ILE A 162 5.06 -1.16 -15.85
C ILE A 162 5.91 -1.16 -14.58
N LEU A 163 5.84 -0.10 -13.76
CA LEU A 163 6.59 -0.01 -12.50
C LEU A 163 6.18 -1.12 -11.53
N GLU A 164 4.89 -1.42 -11.44
CA GLU A 164 4.33 -2.54 -10.65
C GLU A 164 4.92 -3.88 -11.14
N SER A 165 4.90 -4.13 -12.46
CA SER A 165 5.41 -5.38 -13.07
C SER A 165 6.91 -5.62 -12.83
N VAL A 166 7.68 -4.54 -12.61
CA VAL A 166 9.13 -4.62 -12.36
C VAL A 166 9.50 -4.30 -10.90
N SER A 167 8.53 -4.29 -9.99
CA SER A 167 8.71 -4.04 -8.54
C SER A 167 9.83 -4.88 -7.90
N ARG A 168 10.06 -6.09 -8.41
CA ARG A 168 11.12 -7.01 -7.93
C ARG A 168 12.52 -6.73 -8.47
N LEU A 169 12.67 -5.73 -9.35
CA LEU A 169 13.94 -5.36 -9.98
C LEU A 169 14.31 -3.90 -9.69
N PRO A 170 14.74 -3.57 -8.44
CA PRO A 170 15.05 -2.21 -8.02
C PRO A 170 16.00 -1.42 -8.94
N HIS A 171 16.96 -2.10 -9.58
CA HIS A 171 17.92 -1.47 -10.48
C HIS A 171 17.29 -0.87 -11.77
N LEU A 172 16.08 -1.27 -12.13
CA LEU A 172 15.34 -0.68 -13.27
C LEU A 172 14.78 0.70 -12.92
N PHE A 173 14.34 0.93 -11.68
CA PHE A 173 13.84 2.23 -11.23
C PHE A 173 14.89 3.34 -11.41
N VAL A 174 16.16 3.06 -11.11
CA VAL A 174 17.27 4.01 -11.32
C VAL A 174 17.45 4.36 -12.80
N GLN A 175 17.17 3.43 -13.71
CA GLN A 175 17.30 3.67 -15.15
C GLN A 175 16.10 4.42 -15.73
N VAL A 176 14.91 4.20 -15.17
CA VAL A 176 13.65 4.85 -15.58
C VAL A 176 13.51 6.26 -15.00
N GLU A 177 14.12 6.52 -13.84
CA GLU A 177 14.05 7.81 -13.14
C GLU A 177 14.29 9.04 -14.06
N PRO A 178 15.36 9.11 -14.87
CA PRO A 178 15.63 10.30 -15.70
C PRO A 178 14.55 10.56 -16.76
N THR A 179 13.80 9.52 -17.16
CA THR A 179 12.71 9.62 -18.12
C THR A 179 11.44 10.16 -17.46
N LEU A 180 11.12 9.71 -16.25
CA LEU A 180 9.87 10.09 -15.55
C LEU A 180 10.00 11.37 -14.72
N LEU A 181 11.19 11.70 -14.24
CA LEU A 181 11.42 12.86 -13.37
C LEU A 181 10.93 14.20 -13.96
N PRO A 182 11.12 14.51 -15.26
CA PRO A 182 10.57 15.73 -15.84
C PRO A 182 9.03 15.79 -15.80
N ILE A 183 8.36 14.64 -15.96
CA ILE A 183 6.89 14.54 -15.88
C ILE A 183 6.48 14.82 -14.43
N MET A 184 7.07 14.10 -13.47
CA MET A 184 6.77 14.28 -12.04
C MET A 184 6.99 15.73 -11.59
N ARG A 185 8.10 16.36 -11.99
CA ARG A 185 8.39 17.77 -11.63
C ARG A 185 7.35 18.75 -12.15
N ARG A 186 6.88 18.58 -13.39
CA ARG A 186 5.89 19.51 -13.98
C ARG A 186 4.50 19.25 -13.45
N MET A 187 4.09 17.98 -13.38
CA MET A 187 2.73 17.60 -13.05
C MET A 187 2.42 17.63 -11.55
N LEU A 188 3.43 17.70 -10.67
CA LEU A 188 3.21 18.01 -9.25
C LEU A 188 2.89 19.50 -8.98
N THR A 189 2.74 20.32 -10.03
CA THR A 189 2.35 21.74 -9.92
C THR A 189 0.90 21.91 -10.38
N THR A 190 0.40 23.15 -10.42
CA THR A 190 -0.92 23.46 -10.96
C THR A 190 -1.11 23.03 -12.42
N ASP A 191 -0.03 22.81 -13.18
CA ASP A 191 -0.09 22.30 -14.55
C ASP A 191 -0.62 20.86 -14.64
N GLY A 192 -0.59 20.08 -13.55
CA GLY A 192 -0.94 18.66 -13.56
C GLY A 192 -2.14 18.28 -12.70
N GLN A 193 -3.05 19.21 -12.40
CA GLN A 193 -4.20 18.95 -11.52
C GLN A 193 -5.05 17.74 -11.98
N GLU A 194 -5.22 17.57 -13.29
CA GLU A 194 -6.03 16.49 -13.88
C GLU A 194 -5.37 15.10 -13.81
N VAL A 195 -4.05 15.05 -13.61
CA VAL A 195 -3.24 13.82 -13.61
C VAL A 195 -2.46 13.65 -12.30
N PHE A 196 -2.82 14.42 -11.27
CA PHE A 196 -2.00 14.56 -10.07
C PHE A 196 -1.94 13.25 -9.29
N GLU A 197 -3.04 12.52 -9.24
CA GLU A 197 -3.14 11.21 -8.61
C GLU A 197 -2.21 10.18 -9.28
N GLU A 198 -2.28 10.02 -10.60
CA GLU A 198 -1.41 9.10 -11.34
C GLU A 198 0.09 9.46 -11.15
N VAL A 199 0.39 10.76 -11.06
CA VAL A 199 1.77 11.21 -10.84
C VAL A 199 2.25 10.88 -9.42
N LEU A 200 1.41 11.07 -8.40
CA LEU A 200 1.74 10.68 -7.03
C LEU A 200 1.92 9.15 -6.89
N GLU A 201 1.15 8.37 -7.64
CA GLU A 201 1.31 6.92 -7.76
C GLU A 201 2.73 6.58 -8.25
N ILE A 202 3.15 7.18 -9.37
CA ILE A 202 4.49 7.01 -9.94
C ILE A 202 5.57 7.43 -8.93
N VAL A 203 5.42 8.58 -8.27
CA VAL A 203 6.36 9.04 -7.24
C VAL A 203 6.45 8.02 -6.11
N SER A 204 5.34 7.41 -5.73
CA SER A 204 5.32 6.39 -4.68
C SER A 204 6.05 5.13 -5.08
N TYR A 205 5.81 4.60 -6.28
CA TYR A 205 6.60 3.47 -6.82
C TYR A 205 8.11 3.78 -6.85
N MET A 206 8.47 4.96 -7.36
CA MET A 206 9.86 5.40 -7.47
C MET A 206 10.53 5.57 -6.10
N THR A 207 9.80 6.08 -5.11
CA THR A 207 10.32 6.28 -3.75
C THR A 207 10.31 5.01 -2.91
N PHE A 208 9.52 4.00 -3.25
CA PHE A 208 9.42 2.73 -2.51
C PHE A 208 10.32 1.62 -3.06
N PHE A 209 10.29 1.35 -4.36
CA PHE A 209 11.01 0.21 -4.96
C PHE A 209 12.45 0.51 -5.39
N SER A 210 12.80 1.78 -5.62
CA SER A 210 14.18 2.16 -5.94
C SER A 210 15.12 1.80 -4.78
N PRO A 211 16.36 1.31 -5.01
CA PRO A 211 17.29 0.94 -3.94
C PRO A 211 17.58 2.06 -2.94
N THR A 212 17.62 3.30 -3.45
CA THR A 212 17.85 4.52 -2.67
C THR A 212 17.10 5.67 -3.32
N ILE A 213 16.56 6.57 -2.51
CA ILE A 213 15.93 7.79 -3.01
C ILE A 213 17.02 8.78 -3.45
N SER A 214 17.05 9.13 -4.74
CA SER A 214 18.03 10.06 -5.31
C SER A 214 17.78 11.51 -4.87
N LEU A 215 18.81 12.36 -4.95
CA LEU A 215 18.67 13.80 -4.68
C LEU A 215 17.72 14.49 -5.67
N ASP A 216 17.61 13.96 -6.88
CA ASP A 216 16.68 14.44 -7.89
C ASP A 216 15.24 14.13 -7.50
N MET A 217 14.96 12.95 -6.95
CA MET A 217 13.64 12.64 -6.38
C MET A 217 13.32 13.53 -5.18
N TRP A 218 14.28 13.78 -4.28
CA TRP A 218 14.11 14.72 -3.16
C TRP A 218 13.74 16.15 -3.58
N SER A 219 13.99 16.54 -4.84
CA SER A 219 13.52 17.83 -5.38
C SER A 219 12.00 17.91 -5.56
N LEU A 220 11.27 16.79 -5.50
CA LEU A 220 9.82 16.73 -5.60
C LEU A 220 9.11 17.05 -4.28
N TRP A 221 9.79 16.87 -3.14
CA TRP A 221 9.22 17.13 -1.82
C TRP A 221 8.65 18.56 -1.68
N PRO A 222 9.38 19.63 -2.04
CA PRO A 222 8.84 20.99 -1.96
C PRO A 222 7.60 21.19 -2.82
N LEU A 223 7.50 20.53 -3.98
CA LEU A 223 6.35 20.62 -4.88
C LEU A 223 5.11 20.01 -4.24
N MET A 224 5.23 18.81 -3.65
CA MET A 224 4.12 18.18 -2.91
C MET A 224 3.68 19.03 -1.71
N MET A 225 4.63 19.62 -0.99
CA MET A 225 4.32 20.53 0.11
C MET A 225 3.66 21.83 -0.36
N GLU A 226 4.04 22.37 -1.52
CA GLU A 226 3.38 23.56 -2.07
C GLU A 226 1.97 23.24 -2.56
N ALA A 227 1.79 22.12 -3.28
CA ALA A 227 0.50 21.66 -3.75
C ALA A 227 -0.48 21.45 -2.59
N LEU A 228 -0.05 20.74 -1.54
CA LEU A 228 -0.87 20.46 -0.36
C LEU A 228 -1.26 21.75 0.40
N ALA A 229 -0.42 22.79 0.35
CA ALA A 229 -0.72 24.07 1.02
C ALA A 229 -1.72 24.94 0.26
N ASP A 230 -1.82 24.77 -1.06
CA ASP A 230 -2.53 25.71 -1.94
C ASP A 230 -3.85 25.15 -2.49
N TRP A 231 -3.81 23.94 -3.08
CA TRP A 231 -4.96 23.41 -3.82
C TRP A 231 -5.20 21.90 -3.69
N ALA A 232 -4.22 21.12 -3.22
CA ALA A 232 -4.25 19.65 -3.29
C ALA A 232 -4.60 18.96 -1.95
N ILE A 233 -5.44 19.58 -1.12
CA ILE A 233 -5.84 18.99 0.17
C ILE A 233 -6.61 17.68 0.00
N ASP A 234 -7.44 17.59 -1.03
CA ASP A 234 -8.23 16.38 -1.34
C ASP A 234 -7.34 15.19 -1.73
N PHE A 235 -6.12 15.47 -2.24
CA PHE A 235 -5.12 14.46 -2.60
C PHE A 235 -4.17 14.12 -1.46
N PHE A 236 -4.41 14.61 -0.23
CA PHE A 236 -3.51 14.35 0.89
C PHE A 236 -3.30 12.85 1.19
N PRO A 237 -4.31 11.96 1.06
CA PRO A 237 -4.08 10.51 1.15
C PRO A 237 -3.05 10.01 0.13
N ASN A 238 -3.11 10.45 -1.13
CA ASN A 238 -2.14 10.07 -2.15
C ASN A 238 -0.75 10.71 -1.90
N ILE A 239 -0.68 11.92 -1.33
CA ILE A 239 0.57 12.61 -0.96
C ILE A 239 1.23 11.96 0.27
N LEU A 240 0.46 11.39 1.19
CA LEU A 240 0.97 10.72 2.39
C LEU A 240 1.98 9.62 2.04
N VAL A 241 1.67 8.80 1.04
CA VAL A 241 2.49 7.62 0.69
C VAL A 241 3.92 7.97 0.28
N PRO A 242 4.16 8.87 -0.69
CA PRO A 242 5.53 9.24 -1.04
C PRO A 242 6.22 9.99 0.10
N LEU A 243 5.50 10.81 0.88
CA LEU A 243 6.08 11.49 2.05
C LEU A 243 6.52 10.52 3.14
N ASP A 244 5.77 9.44 3.39
CA ASP A 244 6.22 8.36 4.25
C ASP A 244 7.49 7.73 3.71
N ASN A 245 7.52 7.32 2.43
CA ASN A 245 8.70 6.72 1.82
C ASN A 245 9.98 7.57 2.00
N TYR A 246 9.85 8.90 1.83
CA TYR A 246 10.95 9.84 2.09
C TYR A 246 11.45 9.79 3.55
N ILE A 247 10.56 9.67 4.52
CA ILE A 247 10.91 9.64 5.95
C ILE A 247 11.41 8.25 6.37
N SER A 248 10.71 7.18 6.01
CA SER A 248 10.99 5.80 6.43
C SER A 248 12.22 5.22 5.73
N ARG A 249 12.38 5.44 4.42
CA ARG A 249 13.54 4.92 3.66
C ARG A 249 14.68 5.92 3.56
N GLY A 250 14.35 7.21 3.58
CA GLY A 250 15.29 8.33 3.45
C GLY A 250 15.67 9.01 4.76
N THR A 251 15.44 8.37 5.92
CA THR A 251 15.55 8.98 7.26
C THR A 251 16.84 9.77 7.48
N ALA A 252 18.00 9.24 7.07
CA ALA A 252 19.28 9.91 7.25
C ALA A 252 19.35 11.25 6.48
N HIS A 253 18.82 11.30 5.25
CA HIS A 253 18.79 12.52 4.46
C HIS A 253 17.75 13.51 5.00
N PHE A 254 16.55 13.02 5.34
CA PHE A 254 15.50 13.82 6.00
C PHE A 254 16.01 14.52 7.27
N LEU A 255 16.81 13.81 8.08
CA LEU A 255 17.34 14.34 9.34
C LEU A 255 18.51 15.33 9.15
N SER A 256 19.38 15.07 8.16
CA SER A 256 20.63 15.83 7.99
C SER A 256 20.51 17.03 7.06
N CYS A 257 19.56 17.03 6.11
CA CYS A 257 19.39 18.13 5.17
C CYS A 257 18.81 19.38 5.85
N LYS A 258 19.37 20.55 5.51
CA LYS A 258 18.95 21.87 6.02
C LYS A 258 18.57 22.86 4.93
N GLU A 259 18.83 22.51 3.67
CA GLU A 259 18.52 23.33 2.51
C GLU A 259 18.00 22.42 1.38
N PRO A 260 16.67 22.17 1.32
CA PRO A 260 15.62 22.64 2.25
C PRO A 260 15.61 21.85 3.58
N ASP A 261 15.13 22.47 4.66
CA ASP A 261 14.90 21.77 5.94
C ASP A 261 13.57 21.01 5.88
N TYR A 262 13.65 19.71 5.57
CA TYR A 262 12.48 18.83 5.42
C TYR A 262 11.68 18.67 6.71
N GLN A 263 12.34 18.67 7.86
CA GLN A 263 11.66 18.59 9.17
C GLN A 263 10.82 19.84 9.42
N GLN A 264 11.41 21.02 9.17
CA GLN A 264 10.70 22.29 9.33
C GLN A 264 9.56 22.41 8.32
N SER A 265 9.77 21.97 7.07
CA SER A 265 8.73 21.93 6.03
C SER A 265 7.55 21.07 6.45
N LEU A 266 7.81 19.85 6.95
CA LEU A 266 6.77 18.94 7.46
C LEU A 266 6.00 19.55 8.63
N TRP A 267 6.70 20.16 9.60
CA TRP A 267 6.05 20.85 10.71
C TRP A 267 5.18 22.01 10.24
N ASN A 268 5.68 22.86 9.36
CA ASN A 268 4.92 24.02 8.87
C ASN A 268 3.62 23.57 8.21
N MET A 269 3.69 22.52 7.38
CA MET A 269 2.53 21.95 6.72
C MET A 269 1.52 21.39 7.73
N ILE A 270 1.94 20.42 8.54
CA ILE A 270 1.05 19.74 9.49
C ILE A 270 0.46 20.71 10.51
N SER A 271 1.26 21.67 11.00
CA SER A 271 0.76 22.67 11.95
C SER A 271 -0.25 23.63 11.32
N SER A 272 -0.11 23.98 10.03
CA SER A 272 -1.11 24.76 9.31
C SER A 272 -2.44 24.01 9.21
N ILE A 273 -2.40 22.77 8.71
CA ILE A 273 -3.59 21.92 8.52
C ILE A 273 -4.28 21.62 9.87
N LEU A 274 -3.52 21.16 10.86
CA LEU A 274 -4.08 20.80 12.18
C LEU A 274 -4.47 22.00 13.03
N ALA A 275 -4.07 23.24 12.69
CA ALA A 275 -4.53 24.45 13.37
C ALA A 275 -5.78 25.05 12.73
N ASP A 276 -5.98 24.87 11.41
CA ASP A 276 -7.12 25.43 10.71
C ASP A 276 -8.44 24.88 11.26
N ARG A 277 -9.38 25.78 11.53
CA ARG A 277 -10.72 25.45 12.08
C ARG A 277 -11.73 25.13 10.99
N ASN A 278 -11.44 25.49 9.75
CA ASN A 278 -12.34 25.28 8.62
C ASN A 278 -12.11 23.92 7.95
N MET A 279 -10.97 23.27 8.24
CA MET A 279 -10.64 21.95 7.71
C MET A 279 -11.52 20.87 8.35
N GLU A 280 -12.16 20.08 7.50
CA GLU A 280 -12.98 18.94 7.91
C GLU A 280 -12.12 17.84 8.52
N ASP A 281 -12.74 16.99 9.34
CA ASP A 281 -12.00 15.90 9.98
C ASP A 281 -11.48 14.87 8.98
N GLY A 282 -12.14 14.67 7.83
CA GLY A 282 -11.75 13.69 6.81
C GLY A 282 -10.47 14.09 6.06
N ASP A 283 -10.40 15.35 5.62
CA ASP A 283 -9.28 15.86 4.81
C ASP A 283 -7.93 15.86 5.56
N ILE A 284 -7.97 15.81 6.89
CA ILE A 284 -6.78 15.94 7.74
C ILE A 284 -6.33 14.63 8.35
N GLU A 285 -7.02 13.51 8.10
CA GLU A 285 -6.65 12.19 8.60
C GLU A 285 -5.21 11.77 8.25
N PRO A 286 -4.65 12.14 7.08
CA PRO A 286 -3.25 11.86 6.76
C PRO A 286 -2.23 12.60 7.63
N ALA A 287 -2.59 13.76 8.21
CA ALA A 287 -1.64 14.55 9.01
C ALA A 287 -1.17 13.81 10.27
N PRO A 288 -2.06 13.26 11.13
CA PRO A 288 -1.63 12.40 12.24
C PRO A 288 -0.80 11.20 11.79
N LYS A 289 -1.12 10.55 10.65
CA LYS A 289 -0.34 9.41 10.12
C LYS A 289 1.12 9.81 9.82
N LEU A 290 1.35 10.98 9.21
CA LEU A 290 2.73 11.50 9.01
C LEU A 290 3.50 11.76 10.31
N ILE A 291 2.81 12.21 11.37
CA ILE A 291 3.46 12.40 12.68
C ILE A 291 3.86 11.04 13.28
N GLN A 292 3.03 10.01 13.12
CA GLN A 292 3.34 8.64 13.54
C GLN A 292 4.59 8.13 12.82
N VAL A 293 4.62 8.24 11.48
CA VAL A 293 5.77 7.90 10.63
C VAL A 293 7.05 8.57 11.14
N LEU A 294 6.99 9.87 11.44
CA LEU A 294 8.12 10.61 11.98
C LEU A 294 8.63 10.01 13.30
N PHE A 295 7.76 9.77 14.27
CA PHE A 295 8.17 9.25 15.58
C PHE A 295 8.64 7.79 15.54
N GLN A 296 8.03 6.97 14.68
CA GLN A 296 8.41 5.56 14.55
C GLN A 296 9.77 5.40 13.86
N ASN A 297 10.06 6.20 12.83
CA ASN A 297 11.30 6.10 12.06
C ASN A 297 12.47 6.93 12.62
N CYS A 298 12.19 8.09 13.23
CA CYS A 298 13.24 9.01 13.69
C CYS A 298 13.55 8.89 15.20
N ARG A 299 13.34 7.70 15.79
CA ARG A 299 13.43 7.51 17.25
C ARG A 299 14.75 8.02 17.85
N GLY A 300 14.64 8.91 18.84
CA GLY A 300 15.76 9.53 19.55
C GLY A 300 16.51 10.63 18.80
N GLN A 301 16.03 11.06 17.63
CA GLN A 301 16.71 12.03 16.76
C GLN A 301 15.92 13.32 16.51
N VAL A 302 14.66 13.39 16.98
CA VAL A 302 13.71 14.50 16.73
C VAL A 302 13.10 15.06 18.02
N ASP A 303 13.82 15.01 19.14
CA ASP A 303 13.34 15.48 20.46
C ASP A 303 12.80 16.91 20.43
N GLN A 304 13.36 17.80 19.60
CA GLN A 304 12.88 19.18 19.44
C GLN A 304 11.44 19.28 18.91
N TRP A 305 10.95 18.26 18.19
CA TRP A 305 9.64 18.24 17.57
C TRP A 305 8.55 17.59 18.44
N VAL A 306 8.95 16.92 19.54
CA VAL A 306 8.00 16.21 20.42
C VAL A 306 7.00 17.18 21.08
N GLU A 307 7.44 18.29 21.68
CA GLU A 307 6.52 19.26 22.29
C GLU A 307 5.59 19.94 21.27
N PRO A 308 6.08 20.45 20.12
CA PRO A 308 5.24 21.02 19.07
C PRO A 308 4.13 20.07 18.58
N TYR A 309 4.47 18.82 18.24
CA TYR A 309 3.49 17.86 17.75
C TYR A 309 2.47 17.44 18.82
N ILE A 310 2.91 17.15 20.06
CA ILE A 310 1.98 16.83 21.16
C ILE A 310 0.98 17.98 21.39
N ARG A 311 1.46 19.22 21.36
CA ARG A 311 0.62 20.40 21.57
C ARG A 311 -0.48 20.51 20.51
N ILE A 312 -0.11 20.49 19.22
CA ILE A 312 -1.09 20.66 18.15
C ILE A 312 -2.05 19.46 18.04
N THR A 313 -1.55 18.24 18.26
CA THR A 313 -2.37 17.02 18.32
C THR A 313 -3.45 17.12 19.39
N PHE A 314 -3.08 17.55 20.60
CA PHE A 314 -4.06 17.68 21.69
C PHE A 314 -5.04 18.84 21.46
N GLU A 315 -4.59 19.95 20.88
CA GLU A 315 -5.46 21.05 20.47
C GLU A 315 -6.49 20.60 19.41
N ARG A 316 -6.08 19.80 18.41
CA ARG A 316 -7.03 19.22 17.44
C ARG A 316 -7.94 18.18 18.07
N LEU A 317 -7.43 17.34 18.99
CA LEU A 317 -8.22 16.28 19.63
C LEU A 317 -9.44 16.82 20.39
N ARG A 318 -9.32 18.01 20.99
CA ARG A 318 -10.43 18.67 21.71
C ARG A 318 -11.59 19.12 20.81
N ARG A 319 -11.35 19.29 19.52
CA ARG A 319 -12.34 19.78 18.54
C ARG A 319 -12.72 18.74 17.48
N ALA A 320 -12.01 17.63 17.39
CA ALA A 320 -12.35 16.52 16.51
C ALA A 320 -13.76 16.00 16.84
N GLU A 321 -14.54 15.75 15.80
CA GLU A 321 -15.89 15.21 15.88
C GLU A 321 -15.88 13.73 15.52
N LYS A 322 -15.24 13.37 14.40
CA LYS A 322 -15.14 12.01 13.89
C LYS A 322 -14.35 11.10 14.83
N SER A 323 -14.87 9.89 15.03
CA SER A 323 -14.27 8.87 15.90
C SER A 323 -12.90 8.42 15.40
N TYR A 324 -12.75 8.31 14.09
CA TYR A 324 -11.53 7.83 13.46
C TYR A 324 -10.36 8.82 13.64
N LEU A 325 -10.56 10.11 13.35
CA LEU A 325 -9.56 11.13 13.62
C LEU A 325 -9.14 11.18 15.11
N LYS A 326 -10.09 11.00 16.04
CA LYS A 326 -9.75 10.90 17.48
C LYS A 326 -8.81 9.73 17.76
N CYS A 327 -9.06 8.56 17.15
CA CYS A 327 -8.17 7.40 17.27
C CYS A 327 -6.77 7.74 16.77
N LEU A 328 -6.65 8.31 15.57
CA LEU A 328 -5.36 8.70 14.97
C LEU A 328 -4.59 9.72 15.83
N LEU A 329 -5.28 10.73 16.37
CA LEU A 329 -4.65 11.73 17.25
C LEU A 329 -4.19 11.13 18.58
N VAL A 330 -4.91 10.15 19.12
CA VAL A 330 -4.46 9.41 20.31
C VAL A 330 -3.28 8.49 19.98
N GLN A 331 -3.25 7.88 18.80
CA GLN A 331 -2.11 7.09 18.32
C GLN A 331 -0.84 7.93 18.22
N VAL A 332 -0.90 9.19 17.75
CA VAL A 332 0.25 10.11 17.80
C VAL A 332 0.82 10.25 19.21
N ILE A 333 -0.03 10.29 20.23
CA ILE A 333 0.44 10.35 21.62
C ILE A 333 1.03 9.02 22.08
N ALA A 334 0.45 7.89 21.66
CA ALA A 334 0.99 6.56 21.94
C ALA A 334 2.38 6.39 21.30
N ASP A 335 2.57 6.84 20.07
CA ASP A 335 3.88 6.85 19.40
C ASP A 335 4.86 7.80 20.09
N ALA A 336 4.42 8.98 20.53
CA ALA A 336 5.28 9.87 21.31
C ALA A 336 5.71 9.23 22.65
N LEU A 337 4.86 8.43 23.29
CA LEU A 337 5.20 7.67 24.49
C LEU A 337 6.16 6.53 24.19
N TYR A 338 5.97 5.82 23.07
CA TYR A 338 6.89 4.78 22.63
C TYR A 338 8.26 5.35 22.22
N TYR A 339 8.27 6.50 21.55
CA TYR A 339 9.45 7.26 21.18
C TYR A 339 10.29 7.60 22.42
N ASN A 340 9.70 8.32 23.39
CA ASN A 340 10.34 8.69 24.66
C ASN A 340 9.30 9.00 25.75
N ALA A 341 8.93 7.98 26.52
CA ALA A 341 7.89 8.09 27.55
C ALA A 341 8.17 9.18 28.60
N ALA A 342 9.42 9.34 29.02
CA ALA A 342 9.79 10.32 30.05
C ALA A 342 9.64 11.76 29.53
N LEU A 343 10.15 12.03 28.33
CA LEU A 343 10.02 13.34 27.69
C LEU A 343 8.55 13.70 27.45
N THR A 344 7.80 12.77 26.84
CA THR A 344 6.39 12.94 26.50
C THR A 344 5.53 13.17 27.73
N LEU A 345 5.70 12.37 28.80
CA LEU A 345 4.94 12.57 30.04
C LEU A 345 5.25 13.92 30.71
N ASN A 346 6.52 14.35 30.73
CA ASN A 346 6.91 15.66 31.27
C ASN A 346 6.25 16.81 30.48
N ILE A 347 6.18 16.70 29.15
CA ILE A 347 5.50 17.67 28.29
C ILE A 347 4.01 17.72 28.62
N LEU A 348 3.34 16.56 28.68
CA LEU A 348 1.91 16.48 29.00
C LEU A 348 1.58 17.06 30.39
N GLN A 349 2.46 16.84 31.38
CA GLN A 349 2.35 17.42 32.72
C GLN A 349 2.55 18.94 32.71
N LYS A 350 3.58 19.44 31.99
CA LYS A 350 3.85 20.87 31.84
C LYS A 350 2.72 21.61 31.15
N LEU A 351 2.06 20.97 30.17
CA LEU A 351 0.88 21.51 29.49
C LEU A 351 -0.39 21.45 30.35
N GLY A 352 -0.40 20.65 31.43
CA GLY A 352 -1.56 20.46 32.29
C GLY A 352 -2.67 19.61 31.66
N VAL A 353 -2.35 18.80 30.65
CA VAL A 353 -3.32 18.06 29.83
C VAL A 353 -3.29 16.55 30.05
N ALA A 354 -2.30 16.05 30.80
CA ALA A 354 -2.09 14.61 31.02
C ALA A 354 -3.34 13.88 31.55
N ALA A 355 -3.99 14.43 32.58
CA ALA A 355 -5.16 13.79 33.19
C ALA A 355 -6.34 13.71 32.22
N ASP A 356 -6.66 14.81 31.53
CA ASP A 356 -7.76 14.87 30.57
C ASP A 356 -7.54 13.89 29.41
N LEU A 357 -6.31 13.86 28.88
CA LEU A 357 -5.92 12.97 27.79
C LEU A 357 -6.02 11.51 28.17
N PHE A 358 -5.44 11.09 29.31
CA PHE A 358 -5.49 9.69 29.72
C PHE A 358 -6.91 9.25 30.06
N ASN A 359 -7.72 10.11 30.67
CA ASN A 359 -9.13 9.80 30.93
C ASN A 359 -9.90 9.59 29.62
N LEU A 360 -9.71 10.46 28.63
CA LEU A 360 -10.31 10.31 27.30
C LEU A 360 -9.83 9.01 26.63
N TRP A 361 -8.53 8.75 26.63
CA TRP A 361 -7.98 7.54 26.02
C TRP A 361 -8.52 6.27 26.67
N PHE A 362 -8.54 6.19 28.01
CA PHE A 362 -9.12 5.03 28.70
C PHE A 362 -10.61 4.87 28.45
N GLN A 363 -11.36 5.98 28.34
CA GLN A 363 -12.77 5.92 27.96
C GLN A 363 -12.92 5.33 26.55
N MET A 364 -12.17 5.82 25.57
CA MET A 364 -12.18 5.28 24.20
C MET A 364 -11.82 3.79 24.16
N LEU A 365 -10.86 3.34 24.97
CA LEU A 365 -10.47 1.94 25.06
C LEU A 365 -11.55 1.03 25.67
N GLN A 366 -12.44 1.59 26.49
CA GLN A 366 -13.53 0.86 27.16
C GLN A 366 -14.86 0.93 26.40
N GLU A 367 -15.00 1.86 25.46
CA GLU A 367 -16.21 2.02 24.66
C GLU A 367 -16.41 0.85 23.69
N VAL A 368 -17.46 0.07 23.96
CA VAL A 368 -17.89 -1.08 23.15
C VAL A 368 -19.33 -0.88 22.70
N LYS A 369 -19.64 -1.27 21.45
CA LYS A 369 -21.01 -1.34 20.92
C LYS A 369 -21.79 -2.42 21.68
N LYS A 370 -23.12 -2.42 21.54
CA LYS A 370 -24.00 -3.46 22.12
C LYS A 370 -23.67 -4.88 21.61
N SER A 371 -23.05 -4.98 20.44
CA SER A 371 -22.54 -6.23 19.85
C SER A 371 -21.27 -6.76 20.53
N GLY A 372 -20.65 -6.00 21.43
CA GLY A 372 -19.35 -6.34 22.04
C GLY A 372 -18.14 -5.84 21.23
N VAL A 373 -18.35 -5.33 20.02
CA VAL A 373 -17.28 -4.79 19.16
C VAL A 373 -16.80 -3.44 19.68
N ARG A 374 -15.49 -3.22 19.71
CA ARG A 374 -14.89 -1.92 20.11
C ARG A 374 -15.33 -0.80 19.19
N VAL A 375 -15.62 0.37 19.76
CA VAL A 375 -15.95 1.58 18.99
C VAL A 375 -14.70 2.19 18.37
N HIS A 376 -13.60 2.19 19.14
CA HIS A 376 -12.32 2.81 18.79
C HIS A 376 -11.22 1.76 18.63
N PHE A 377 -10.14 2.12 17.92
CA PHE A 377 -8.96 1.27 17.70
C PHE A 377 -9.32 -0.10 17.13
N LYS A 378 -10.08 -0.09 16.03
CA LYS A 378 -10.62 -1.31 15.41
C LYS A 378 -9.57 -2.08 14.61
N ARG A 379 -8.60 -1.39 14.01
CA ARG A 379 -7.53 -2.02 13.21
C ARG A 379 -6.52 -2.76 14.11
N GLU A 380 -5.80 -3.72 13.54
CA GLU A 380 -4.72 -4.41 14.24
C GLU A 380 -3.62 -3.42 14.65
N HIS A 381 -3.14 -2.64 13.68
CA HIS A 381 -2.10 -1.62 13.85
C HIS A 381 -2.44 -0.63 14.99
N ASP A 382 -3.67 -0.10 15.03
CA ASP A 382 -4.13 0.82 16.07
C ASP A 382 -3.92 0.26 17.49
N LYS A 383 -4.26 -1.03 17.68
CA LYS A 383 -4.11 -1.70 18.98
C LYS A 383 -2.65 -1.90 19.32
N LYS A 384 -1.83 -2.27 18.33
CA LYS A 384 -0.38 -2.43 18.49
C LYS A 384 0.27 -1.13 18.94
N VAL A 385 0.07 -0.02 18.23
CA VAL A 385 0.57 1.32 18.59
C VAL A 385 0.16 1.69 20.02
N CYS A 386 -1.11 1.50 20.38
CA CYS A 386 -1.59 1.76 21.74
C CYS A 386 -0.91 0.87 22.79
N CYS A 387 -0.70 -0.42 22.50
CA CYS A 387 0.02 -1.34 23.39
C CYS A 387 1.45 -0.88 23.63
N LEU A 388 2.18 -0.51 22.58
CA LEU A 388 3.57 -0.07 22.67
C LEU A 388 3.70 1.23 23.49
N GLY A 389 2.81 2.20 23.24
CA GLY A 389 2.77 3.46 23.97
C GLY A 389 2.46 3.28 25.47
N LEU A 390 1.42 2.51 25.82
CA LEU A 390 1.06 2.26 27.22
C LEU A 390 2.11 1.41 27.95
N THR A 391 2.69 0.41 27.28
CA THR A 391 3.76 -0.42 27.85
C THR A 391 4.98 0.42 28.20
N SER A 392 5.30 1.43 27.38
CA SER A 392 6.45 2.31 27.61
C SER A 392 6.34 3.09 28.94
N LEU A 393 5.12 3.41 29.39
CA LEU A 393 4.88 4.04 30.71
C LEU A 393 5.26 3.13 31.89
N LEU A 394 5.23 1.80 31.72
CA LEU A 394 5.59 0.85 32.77
C LEU A 394 7.10 0.90 33.11
N THR A 395 7.92 1.32 32.14
CA THR A 395 9.38 1.41 32.27
C THR A 395 9.85 2.69 32.96
N LEU A 396 8.96 3.64 33.22
CA LEU A 396 9.31 4.92 33.85
C LEU A 396 9.82 4.73 35.29
N PRO A 397 10.79 5.55 35.75
CA PRO A 397 11.26 5.54 37.14
C PRO A 397 10.14 5.83 38.16
N ALA A 398 10.36 5.39 39.40
CA ALA A 398 9.43 5.63 40.50
C ALA A 398 9.16 7.14 40.72
N GLY A 399 7.90 7.49 40.96
CA GLY A 399 7.47 8.86 41.26
C GLY A 399 7.07 9.71 40.05
N GLN A 400 7.33 9.28 38.81
CA GLN A 400 6.86 10.00 37.62
C GLN A 400 5.38 9.74 37.30
N LEU A 401 4.87 8.57 37.70
CA LEU A 401 3.47 8.17 37.51
C LEU A 401 2.85 7.78 38.87
N PRO A 402 1.67 8.34 39.24
CA PRO A 402 0.94 7.91 40.43
C PRO A 402 0.58 6.42 40.39
N ALA A 403 0.57 5.74 41.55
CA ALA A 403 0.29 4.31 41.63
C ALA A 403 -1.09 3.93 41.06
N GLU A 404 -2.11 4.78 41.26
CA GLU A 404 -3.45 4.56 40.69
C GLU A 404 -3.43 4.63 39.16
N ALA A 405 -2.73 5.60 38.58
CA ALA A 405 -2.58 5.73 37.14
C ALA A 405 -1.82 4.55 36.55
N LEU A 406 -0.75 4.09 37.22
CA LEU A 406 -0.02 2.88 36.82
C LEU A 406 -0.92 1.64 36.79
N GLY A 407 -1.78 1.47 37.80
CA GLY A 407 -2.76 0.38 37.84
C GLY A 407 -3.74 0.42 36.67
N ARG A 408 -4.22 1.61 36.29
CA ARG A 408 -5.10 1.77 35.12
C ARG A 408 -4.38 1.47 33.81
N VAL A 409 -3.16 2.00 33.63
CA VAL A 409 -2.31 1.72 32.45
C VAL A 409 -2.09 0.23 32.31
N PHE A 410 -1.73 -0.47 33.39
CA PHE A 410 -1.46 -1.90 33.36
C PHE A 410 -2.68 -2.72 32.92
N ARG A 411 -3.86 -2.43 33.48
CA ARG A 411 -5.12 -3.10 33.11
C ARG A 411 -5.50 -2.84 31.65
N ALA A 412 -5.47 -1.57 31.22
CA ALA A 412 -5.78 -1.19 29.85
C ALA A 412 -4.83 -1.85 28.83
N THR A 413 -3.54 -1.97 29.18
CA THR A 413 -2.55 -2.66 28.34
C THR A 413 -2.87 -4.15 28.22
N LEU A 414 -3.25 -4.82 29.31
CA LEU A 414 -3.66 -6.23 29.26
C LEU A 414 -4.92 -6.44 28.39
N ASP A 415 -5.94 -5.61 28.56
CA ASP A 415 -7.18 -5.70 27.79
C ASP A 415 -6.92 -5.50 26.28
N LEU A 416 -6.01 -4.58 25.95
CA LEU A 416 -5.59 -4.36 24.57
C LEU A 416 -4.78 -5.52 24.00
N LEU A 417 -3.84 -6.08 24.76
CA LEU A 417 -3.04 -7.24 24.33
C LEU A 417 -3.92 -8.47 24.08
N VAL A 418 -4.95 -8.68 24.90
CA VAL A 418 -5.92 -9.76 24.68
C VAL A 418 -6.72 -9.51 23.41
N ALA A 419 -7.25 -8.30 23.22
CA ALA A 419 -8.00 -7.97 22.01
C ALA A 419 -7.13 -8.04 20.73
N TYR A 420 -5.86 -7.64 20.82
CA TYR A 420 -4.88 -7.79 19.73
C TYR A 420 -4.67 -9.27 19.41
N LYS A 421 -4.44 -10.12 20.42
CA LYS A 421 -4.30 -11.56 20.25
C LYS A 421 -5.51 -12.20 19.56
N GLU A 422 -6.71 -11.84 20.01
CA GLU A 422 -7.96 -12.37 19.48
C GLU A 422 -8.15 -11.99 18.01
N GLN A 423 -7.77 -10.77 17.62
CA GLN A 423 -7.84 -10.32 16.24
C GLN A 423 -6.83 -11.03 15.34
N VAL A 424 -5.56 -11.10 15.76
CA VAL A 424 -4.52 -11.83 15.00
C VAL A 424 -4.91 -13.30 14.79
N ALA A 425 -5.48 -13.93 15.83
CA ALA A 425 -5.94 -15.32 15.73
C ALA A 425 -7.25 -15.49 14.92
N ALA A 426 -8.00 -14.42 14.68
CA ALA A 426 -9.16 -14.44 13.79
C ALA A 426 -8.71 -14.29 12.33
N ALA A 427 -7.85 -13.31 12.05
CA ALA A 427 -7.26 -13.10 10.72
C ALA A 427 -6.54 -14.35 10.21
N ALA A 428 -5.71 -14.99 11.03
CA ALA A 428 -5.03 -16.23 10.65
C ALA A 428 -5.97 -17.40 10.31
N LYS A 429 -7.18 -17.43 10.89
CA LYS A 429 -8.18 -18.47 10.57
C LYS A 429 -8.97 -18.16 9.31
N GLU A 430 -9.16 -16.87 9.01
CA GLU A 430 -9.78 -16.42 7.78
C GLU A 430 -8.83 -16.71 6.61
N GLU A 431 -7.54 -16.42 6.76
CA GLU A 431 -6.50 -16.80 5.78
C GLU A 431 -6.44 -18.33 5.56
N GLU A 432 -6.42 -19.14 6.63
CA GLU A 432 -6.46 -20.61 6.50
C GLU A 432 -7.74 -21.13 5.83
N ALA A 433 -8.87 -20.42 5.97
CA ALA A 433 -10.14 -20.81 5.35
C ALA A 433 -10.23 -20.40 3.88
N GLU A 434 -9.66 -19.24 3.51
CA GLU A 434 -9.57 -18.78 2.12
C GLU A 434 -8.61 -19.67 1.31
N ASP A 435 -7.49 -20.10 1.91
CA ASP A 435 -6.56 -21.06 1.27
C ASP A 435 -7.21 -22.46 1.06
N ASP A 436 -8.13 -22.88 1.94
CA ASP A 436 -8.89 -24.14 1.78
C ASP A 436 -10.03 -24.00 0.74
N ASP A 437 -10.67 -22.83 0.63
CA ASP A 437 -11.77 -22.58 -0.33
C ASP A 437 -11.26 -22.34 -1.77
N ASP A 438 -10.00 -21.93 -1.97
CA ASP A 438 -9.35 -21.91 -3.29
C ASP A 438 -9.00 -23.32 -3.83
N MET A 439 -9.26 -24.37 -3.03
CA MET A 439 -9.09 -25.78 -3.42
C MET A 439 -10.41 -26.57 -3.57
N ASP A 440 -11.59 -25.94 -3.52
CA ASP A 440 -12.87 -26.64 -3.82
C ASP A 440 -13.80 -25.89 -4.80
N GLY A 441 -13.20 -25.18 -5.76
CA GLY A 441 -13.88 -24.58 -6.91
C GLY A 441 -14.18 -25.54 -8.08
N PHE A 442 -14.42 -26.84 -7.85
CA PHE A 442 -14.89 -27.77 -8.90
C PHE A 442 -15.72 -28.94 -8.32
N GLN A 443 -16.86 -28.64 -7.68
CA GLN A 443 -17.91 -29.65 -7.54
C GLN A 443 -18.66 -29.80 -8.87
N THR A 444 -18.06 -30.55 -9.81
CA THR A 444 -18.84 -31.22 -10.85
C THR A 444 -19.56 -32.39 -10.21
N ASP A 445 -20.88 -32.24 -10.12
CA ASP A 445 -21.85 -33.29 -9.81
C ASP A 445 -21.82 -34.34 -10.95
N ASP A 446 -21.06 -35.42 -10.78
CA ASP A 446 -21.18 -36.64 -11.58
C ASP A 446 -20.87 -37.86 -10.69
N GLU A 447 -21.93 -38.61 -10.37
CA GLU A 447 -21.86 -39.96 -9.80
C GLU A 447 -21.19 -40.92 -10.80
N ASP A 448 -20.06 -41.55 -10.47
CA ASP A 448 -19.87 -43.01 -10.65
C ASP A 448 -18.66 -43.58 -9.88
N ASP A 449 -18.82 -44.85 -9.54
CA ASP A 449 -18.10 -45.75 -8.64
C ASP A 449 -16.66 -46.13 -9.10
N GLY A 450 -15.76 -46.37 -8.13
CA GLY A 450 -14.74 -47.41 -8.27
C GLY A 450 -13.26 -47.06 -8.05
N SER A 451 -12.77 -47.45 -6.87
CA SER A 451 -11.51 -48.20 -6.67
C SER A 451 -10.14 -47.47 -6.58
N ASP A 452 -9.53 -47.73 -5.42
CA ASP A 452 -8.10 -47.95 -5.12
C ASP A 452 -7.12 -46.79 -4.82
N LYS A 453 -6.63 -46.88 -3.58
CA LYS A 453 -5.41 -46.33 -2.96
C LYS A 453 -4.15 -46.54 -3.80
N GLU A 454 -3.28 -45.53 -3.88
CA GLU A 454 -1.87 -45.59 -3.43
C GLU A 454 -1.14 -44.23 -3.58
N MET A 455 -0.64 -43.73 -2.45
CA MET A 455 0.59 -42.94 -2.19
C MET A 455 1.27 -42.16 -3.34
N GLY A 456 1.48 -40.86 -3.09
CA GLY A 456 2.53 -40.06 -3.71
C GLY A 456 2.81 -38.81 -2.87
N VAL A 457 3.89 -38.85 -2.11
CA VAL A 457 4.42 -37.73 -1.32
C VAL A 457 5.16 -36.83 -2.31
N ASP A 458 4.77 -35.57 -2.46
CA ASP A 458 5.68 -34.54 -2.97
C ASP A 458 5.55 -33.31 -2.07
N ALA A 459 6.64 -33.07 -1.37
CA ALA A 459 6.91 -31.87 -0.63
C ALA A 459 7.37 -30.80 -1.64
N GLU A 460 6.52 -29.81 -1.91
CA GLU A 460 6.98 -28.51 -2.39
C GLU A 460 6.94 -27.55 -1.20
N ASP A 461 8.02 -27.58 -0.40
CA ASP A 461 8.42 -26.44 0.45
C ASP A 461 8.75 -25.28 -0.49
N GLY A 462 7.75 -24.52 -0.90
CA GLY A 462 7.90 -23.18 -1.46
C GLY A 462 8.00 -22.19 -0.30
N ASP A 463 9.08 -21.40 -0.26
CA ASP A 463 9.40 -20.42 0.80
C ASP A 463 8.19 -19.56 1.23
N GLU A 464 7.49 -19.96 2.30
CA GLU A 464 6.43 -19.18 2.97
C GLU A 464 6.93 -17.79 3.42
N ALA A 465 8.23 -17.67 3.72
CA ALA A 465 8.83 -16.41 4.15
C ALA A 465 8.93 -15.37 3.03
N ASP A 466 9.09 -15.82 1.79
CA ASP A 466 9.09 -14.96 0.62
C ASP A 466 7.64 -14.68 0.19
N SER A 467 6.74 -15.67 0.22
CA SER A 467 5.31 -15.48 -0.14
C SER A 467 4.63 -14.42 0.73
N LEU A 468 4.88 -14.41 2.05
CA LEU A 468 4.33 -13.40 2.98
C LEU A 468 4.87 -11.99 2.72
N LYS A 469 6.15 -11.87 2.36
CA LYS A 469 6.75 -10.58 1.98
C LYS A 469 6.20 -10.12 0.63
N PHE A 470 5.93 -11.04 -0.28
CA PHE A 470 5.35 -10.76 -1.60
C PHE A 470 3.86 -10.43 -1.53
N GLN A 471 3.07 -11.08 -0.67
CA GLN A 471 1.68 -10.69 -0.38
C GLN A 471 1.63 -9.29 0.23
N LYS A 472 2.56 -8.93 1.13
CA LYS A 472 2.65 -7.57 1.68
C LYS A 472 3.06 -6.52 0.65
N LEU A 473 4.01 -6.84 -0.23
CA LEU A 473 4.41 -5.95 -1.34
C LEU A 473 3.32 -5.82 -2.40
N ALA A 474 2.53 -6.88 -2.65
CA ALA A 474 1.39 -6.87 -3.56
C ALA A 474 0.14 -6.19 -2.96
N ALA A 475 -0.09 -6.32 -1.65
CA ALA A 475 -1.11 -5.58 -0.91
C ALA A 475 -0.75 -4.07 -0.87
N GLN A 476 0.52 -3.73 -0.65
CA GLN A 476 1.00 -2.35 -0.76
C GLN A 476 1.01 -1.82 -2.20
N ALA A 477 1.13 -2.68 -3.22
CA ALA A 477 0.96 -2.27 -4.62
C ALA A 477 -0.52 -2.02 -4.97
N LYS A 478 -1.43 -2.86 -4.45
CA LYS A 478 -2.89 -2.62 -4.52
C LYS A 478 -3.30 -1.36 -3.76
N CYS A 479 -2.56 -0.97 -2.70
CA CYS A 479 -2.74 0.27 -1.94
C CYS A 479 -2.53 1.56 -2.77
N PHE A 480 -1.97 1.46 -3.98
CA PHE A 480 -1.83 2.59 -4.91
C PHE A 480 -3.05 2.84 -5.79
N ARG A 481 -4.01 1.89 -5.85
CA ARG A 481 -5.22 2.03 -6.66
C ARG A 481 -6.37 2.56 -5.77
N PRO A 482 -7.14 3.57 -6.22
CA PRO A 482 -8.31 4.02 -5.47
C PRO A 482 -9.35 2.90 -5.36
N SER A 483 -9.96 2.74 -4.18
CA SER A 483 -11.20 1.95 -4.07
C SER A 483 -12.35 2.81 -4.60
N ASP A 484 -13.03 2.33 -5.64
CA ASP A 484 -14.20 3.01 -6.24
C ASP A 484 -15.47 2.89 -5.37
N GLU A 485 -15.35 2.59 -4.08
CA GLU A 485 -16.48 2.44 -3.14
C GLU A 485 -16.60 3.63 -2.20
N PHE A 486 -16.82 4.82 -2.78
CA PHE A 486 -17.44 5.93 -2.07
C PHE A 486 -18.97 5.78 -2.17
N ASP A 487 -19.54 4.84 -1.42
CA ASP A 487 -20.97 4.91 -1.08
C ASP A 487 -21.12 5.30 0.41
N ASP A 488 -21.61 6.53 0.56
CA ASP A 488 -21.92 7.25 1.79
C ASP A 488 -23.14 6.60 2.46
N ASP A 489 -22.93 5.76 3.50
CA ASP A 489 -23.79 5.58 4.70
C ASP A 489 -23.62 4.25 5.48
N SER A 490 -22.59 3.43 5.21
CA SER A 490 -22.22 2.34 6.12
C SER A 490 -20.84 2.51 6.75
N ASP A 491 -20.84 2.71 8.07
CA ASP A 491 -19.71 2.53 9.00
C ASP A 491 -19.07 1.10 8.96
N GLU A 492 -19.25 0.34 7.88
CA GLU A 492 -18.87 -1.07 7.71
C GLU A 492 -17.84 -1.34 6.62
N ASP A 493 -17.43 -0.38 5.79
CA ASP A 493 -16.26 -0.53 4.91
C ASP A 493 -15.05 0.22 5.47
N PHE A 494 -14.47 -0.33 6.53
CA PHE A 494 -13.06 -0.05 6.83
C PHE A 494 -12.24 -0.99 5.96
N SER A 495 -12.05 -0.66 4.69
CA SER A 495 -11.04 -1.34 3.89
C SER A 495 -9.69 -1.21 4.64
N ASP A 496 -8.97 -2.31 4.66
CA ASP A 496 -7.75 -2.53 5.43
C ASP A 496 -6.53 -1.84 4.78
N ASP A 497 -6.74 -0.70 4.13
CA ASP A 497 -5.74 -0.09 3.27
C ASP A 497 -4.89 0.94 4.03
N GLU A 498 -3.60 0.93 3.65
CA GLU A 498 -2.44 1.65 4.17
C GLU A 498 -1.68 1.01 5.36
N GLU A 499 -1.36 -0.29 5.33
CA GLU A 499 -0.27 -0.81 6.17
C GLU A 499 1.09 -0.33 5.62
N LEU A 500 1.44 0.92 5.93
CA LEU A 500 2.77 1.49 5.71
C LEU A 500 3.79 0.73 6.58
N GLN A 501 4.85 0.20 5.95
CA GLN A 501 5.87 -0.58 6.67
C GLN A 501 6.60 0.32 7.68
N SER A 502 6.57 -0.07 8.95
CA SER A 502 7.11 0.73 10.04
C SER A 502 8.10 -0.07 10.91
N PRO A 503 9.07 0.59 11.58
CA PRO A 503 9.97 -0.10 12.51
C PRO A 503 9.27 -0.74 13.70
N ILE A 504 8.02 -0.37 13.99
CA ILE A 504 7.23 -1.00 15.05
C ILE A 504 6.67 -2.36 14.61
N ASP A 505 6.67 -2.68 13.32
CA ASP A 505 6.18 -3.97 12.81
C ASP A 505 7.00 -5.14 13.35
N GLU A 506 8.31 -4.95 13.48
CA GLU A 506 9.25 -5.93 14.05
C GLU A 506 9.14 -6.08 15.58
N VAL A 507 8.37 -5.21 16.25
CA VAL A 507 8.24 -5.19 17.70
C VAL A 507 7.02 -5.99 18.13
N ASP A 508 7.25 -7.13 18.77
CA ASP A 508 6.18 -7.93 19.36
C ASP A 508 5.64 -7.26 20.64
N PRO A 509 4.36 -6.88 20.70
CA PRO A 509 3.79 -6.15 21.83
C PRO A 509 3.72 -6.98 23.11
N PHE A 510 3.60 -8.31 23.03
CA PHE A 510 3.57 -9.19 24.20
C PHE A 510 4.96 -9.32 24.83
N ILE A 511 5.99 -9.49 24.00
CA ILE A 511 7.38 -9.56 24.43
C ILE A 511 7.78 -8.25 25.11
N LEU A 512 7.46 -7.11 24.48
CA LEU A 512 7.76 -5.79 25.04
C LEU A 512 7.09 -5.60 26.41
N PHE A 513 5.82 -5.99 26.54
CA PHE A 513 5.09 -5.89 27.81
C PHE A 513 5.74 -6.72 28.91
N VAL A 514 6.07 -7.98 28.63
CA VAL A 514 6.69 -8.87 29.62
C VAL A 514 8.08 -8.37 30.02
N ASP A 515 8.88 -7.86 29.08
CA ASP A 515 10.18 -7.29 29.40
C ASP A 515 10.07 -6.01 30.22
N ALA A 516 9.11 -5.13 29.91
CA ALA A 516 8.85 -3.93 30.70
C ALA A 516 8.45 -4.29 32.15
N VAL A 517 7.63 -5.31 32.34
CA VAL A 517 7.21 -5.78 33.67
C VAL A 517 8.38 -6.41 34.43
N LYS A 518 9.20 -7.23 33.77
CA LYS A 518 10.42 -7.80 34.37
C LYS A 518 11.42 -6.72 34.76
N ALA A 519 11.59 -5.70 33.92
CA ALA A 519 12.46 -4.55 34.21
C ALA A 519 11.95 -3.76 35.43
N MET A 520 10.64 -3.54 35.55
CA MET A 520 10.03 -2.90 36.72
C MET A 520 10.21 -3.76 37.98
N GLN A 521 10.03 -5.08 37.89
CA GLN A 521 10.24 -6.00 39.02
C GLN A 521 11.70 -5.99 39.51
N ALA A 522 12.66 -5.90 38.58
CA ALA A 522 14.08 -5.87 38.90
C ALA A 522 14.53 -4.52 39.48
N SER A 523 14.04 -3.42 38.92
CA SER A 523 14.43 -2.06 39.34
C SER A 523 13.70 -1.57 40.59
N ASP A 524 12.43 -1.92 40.77
CA ASP A 524 11.58 -1.48 41.88
C ASP A 524 10.61 -2.60 42.34
N PRO A 525 11.13 -3.61 43.08
CA PRO A 525 10.31 -4.69 43.63
C PRO A 525 9.09 -4.24 44.46
N PRO A 526 9.17 -3.23 45.36
CA PRO A 526 8.01 -2.82 46.14
C PRO A 526 6.92 -2.17 45.28
N ARG A 527 7.28 -1.42 44.23
CA ARG A 527 6.30 -0.89 43.26
C ARG A 527 5.57 -2.00 42.52
N PHE A 528 6.31 -3.03 42.07
CA PHE A 528 5.71 -4.20 41.42
C PHE A 528 4.76 -4.94 42.38
N GLN A 529 5.17 -5.19 43.63
CA GLN A 529 4.31 -5.84 44.63
C GLN A 529 3.02 -5.06 44.91
N SER A 530 3.11 -3.73 45.02
CA SER A 530 1.95 -2.86 45.20
C SER A 530 0.99 -2.97 44.02
N LEU A 531 1.52 -2.92 42.79
CA LEU A 531 0.72 -3.10 41.58
C LEU A 531 -0.01 -4.44 41.59
N THR A 532 0.69 -5.55 41.82
CA THR A 532 0.10 -6.90 41.82
C THR A 532 -0.98 -7.07 42.91
N GLN A 533 -0.81 -6.45 44.07
CA GLN A 533 -1.81 -6.48 45.16
C GLN A 533 -3.10 -5.72 44.80
N THR A 534 -3.02 -4.72 43.93
CA THR A 534 -4.20 -3.95 43.47
C THR A 534 -4.93 -4.59 42.28
N LEU A 535 -4.39 -5.67 41.71
CA LEU A 535 -5.05 -6.41 40.63
C LEU A 535 -6.01 -7.44 41.22
N ASP A 536 -7.20 -7.52 40.65
CA ASP A 536 -8.13 -8.61 40.96
C ASP A 536 -7.68 -9.93 40.32
N PHE A 537 -8.39 -11.02 40.64
CA PHE A 537 -8.07 -12.34 40.11
C PHE A 537 -8.16 -12.40 38.58
N HIS A 538 -9.03 -11.61 37.96
CA HIS A 538 -9.19 -11.58 36.51
C HIS A 538 -7.94 -11.02 35.83
N TYR A 539 -7.46 -9.85 36.23
CA TYR A 539 -6.25 -9.25 35.66
C TYR A 539 -4.97 -10.02 36.02
N GLN A 540 -4.93 -10.69 37.18
CA GLN A 540 -3.83 -11.62 37.50
C GLN A 540 -3.80 -12.81 36.54
N ALA A 541 -4.96 -13.37 36.20
CA ALA A 541 -5.05 -14.46 35.22
C ALA A 541 -4.65 -13.98 33.81
N LEU A 542 -5.11 -12.80 33.38
CA LEU A 542 -4.73 -12.20 32.10
C LEU A 542 -3.22 -11.97 32.01
N ALA A 543 -2.60 -11.40 33.05
CA ALA A 543 -1.16 -11.17 33.09
C ALA A 543 -0.37 -12.48 32.94
N ASN A 544 -0.80 -13.56 33.60
CA ASN A 544 -0.18 -14.88 33.46
C ASN A 544 -0.36 -15.45 32.04
N GLY A 545 -1.56 -15.31 31.45
CA GLY A 545 -1.84 -15.77 30.08
C GLY A 545 -1.04 -15.01 29.03
N VAL A 546 -0.91 -13.69 29.17
CA VAL A 546 -0.04 -12.84 28.33
C VAL A 546 1.42 -13.25 28.47
N ALA A 547 1.90 -13.51 29.69
CA ALA A 547 3.27 -13.95 29.92
C ALA A 547 3.59 -15.29 29.23
N GLN A 548 2.68 -16.27 29.32
CA GLN A 548 2.82 -17.55 28.62
C GLN A 548 2.81 -17.37 27.10
N HIS A 549 1.92 -16.53 26.58
CA HIS A 549 1.87 -16.27 25.14
C HIS A 549 3.13 -15.57 24.63
N ALA A 550 3.69 -14.62 25.40
CA ALA A 550 4.95 -13.98 25.05
C ALA A 550 6.13 -14.97 24.99
N GLU A 551 6.15 -16.01 25.83
CA GLU A 551 7.15 -17.08 25.76
C GLU A 551 7.01 -17.93 24.49
N LEU A 552 5.78 -18.22 24.07
CA LEU A 552 5.51 -18.90 22.80
C LEU A 552 5.98 -18.04 21.60
N ARG A 553 5.60 -16.76 21.57
CA ARG A 553 6.05 -15.81 20.53
C ARG A 553 7.57 -15.69 20.46
N ARG A 554 8.27 -15.69 21.60
CA ARG A 554 9.75 -15.72 21.61
C ARG A 554 10.30 -16.95 20.91
N ALA A 555 9.76 -18.13 21.22
CA ALA A 555 10.20 -19.39 20.62
C ALA A 555 9.92 -19.42 19.11
N GLU A 556 8.76 -18.93 18.67
CA GLU A 556 8.39 -18.78 17.25
C GLU A 556 9.37 -17.86 16.52
N ILE A 557 9.61 -16.65 17.04
CA ILE A 557 10.55 -15.69 16.45
C ILE A 557 11.98 -16.25 16.42
N GLU A 558 12.42 -16.98 17.45
CA GLU A 558 13.72 -17.64 17.44
C GLU A 558 13.80 -18.74 16.38
N LYS A 559 12.74 -19.52 16.20
CA LYS A 559 12.63 -20.55 15.16
C LYS A 559 12.70 -19.93 13.76
N GLU A 560 11.88 -18.91 13.49
CA GLU A 560 11.88 -18.16 12.22
C GLU A 560 13.25 -17.57 11.90
N LYS A 561 13.96 -17.03 12.92
CA LYS A 561 15.32 -16.51 12.75
C LYS A 561 16.32 -17.62 12.41
N MET A 562 16.18 -18.80 13.00
CA MET A 562 17.03 -19.96 12.67
C MET A 562 16.75 -20.46 11.25
N GLU A 563 15.50 -20.51 10.83
CA GLU A 563 15.10 -20.90 9.47
C GLU A 563 15.61 -19.91 8.43
N LYS A 564 15.42 -18.59 8.64
CA LYS A 564 15.99 -17.54 7.77
C LYS A 564 17.51 -17.60 7.70
N ALA A 565 18.18 -17.85 8.82
CA ALA A 565 19.64 -18.00 8.83
C ALA A 565 20.10 -19.27 8.09
N ALA A 566 19.36 -20.38 8.20
CA ALA A 566 19.64 -21.61 7.46
C ALA A 566 19.46 -21.41 5.95
N ALA A 567 18.37 -20.76 5.51
CA ALA A 567 18.12 -20.43 4.11
C ALA A 567 19.19 -19.50 3.52
N ALA A 568 19.61 -18.47 4.28
CA ALA A 568 20.66 -17.55 3.86
C ALA A 568 22.07 -18.18 3.79
N THR A 569 22.27 -19.38 4.33
CA THR A 569 23.54 -20.13 4.24
C THR A 569 23.55 -21.11 3.06
N VAL A 570 22.40 -21.35 2.43
CA VAL A 570 22.22 -22.27 1.29
C VAL A 570 22.26 -21.54 -0.06
N LEU A 571 22.07 -20.21 -0.06
CA LEU A 571 22.39 -19.28 -1.17
C LEU A 571 23.85 -18.81 -1.10
#